data_AF-A0A9P9DBF6-F1
#
_entry.id   AF-A0A9P9DBF6-F1
#
_cell.length_a   1.000
_cell.length_b   1.000
_cell.length_c   1.000
_cell.angle_alpha   90.00
_cell.angle_beta   90.00
_cell.angle_gamma   90.00
#
_symmetry.space_group_name_H-M   'P 1'
#
loop_
_entity.id
_entity.type
_entity.pdbx_description
1 polymer ?
#
loop_
_entity_poly.entity_id
_entity_poly.type
_entity_poly.pdbx_seq_one_letter_code
_entity_poly.pdbx_strand_id
1 'polypeptide(L)'
;MRSFVISLCATVLASSVSAFDICRALRCIEPPDSPAVLVTLQVPAENRLYEPTIRVDLDESDEVCDPSRVQMFGQSLPIDEDGRGSGTLFAMPNLSITANWEFSCATPKNASTEHRLHFAISSIDGEEVPETGFVTRFRQIWPIVFTSVESSALAKDPEYSRGTLHYGPEGRRQTTLSNEL
;
A
#
# COMPACT_ATOMS: atom_id res chain seq x y z
N MET A 1 53.73 -16.95 -58.19
CA MET A 1 53.99 -15.74 -57.37
C MET A 1 52.96 -15.70 -56.25
N ARG A 2 53.42 -15.58 -55.00
CA ARG A 2 52.63 -15.63 -53.78
C ARG A 2 52.02 -14.25 -53.49
N SER A 3 50.74 -14.20 -53.15
CA SER A 3 50.14 -13.03 -52.49
C SER A 3 49.49 -13.47 -51.19
N PHE A 4 50.10 -13.07 -50.08
CA PHE A 4 49.54 -13.14 -48.74
C PHE A 4 48.50 -12.04 -48.59
N VAL A 5 47.29 -12.38 -48.13
CA VAL A 5 46.34 -11.39 -47.60
C VAL A 5 46.09 -11.75 -46.14
N ILE A 6 46.59 -10.89 -45.27
CA ILE A 6 46.45 -10.97 -43.82
C ILE A 6 45.01 -10.62 -43.49
N SER A 7 44.25 -11.58 -42.95
CA SER A 7 42.92 -11.34 -42.40
C SER A 7 43.07 -10.69 -41.03
N LEU A 8 42.66 -9.41 -40.90
CA LEU A 8 42.58 -8.73 -39.61
C LEU A 8 41.40 -9.31 -38.82
N CYS A 9 41.71 -9.93 -37.69
CA CYS A 9 40.76 -10.35 -36.68
C CYS A 9 40.33 -9.10 -35.87
N ALA A 10 39.10 -8.63 -36.04
CA ALA A 10 38.51 -7.58 -35.22
C ALA A 10 37.75 -8.21 -34.05
N THR A 11 38.41 -8.35 -32.90
CA THR A 11 37.75 -8.70 -31.63
C THR A 11 37.01 -7.47 -31.11
N VAL A 12 35.68 -7.49 -31.18
CA VAL A 12 34.83 -6.54 -30.45
C VAL A 12 34.81 -6.97 -28.98
N LEU A 13 35.55 -6.27 -28.14
CA LEU A 13 35.42 -6.37 -26.68
C LEU A 13 34.10 -5.68 -26.30
N ALA A 14 33.04 -6.47 -26.13
CA ALA A 14 31.83 -6.00 -25.48
C ALA A 14 32.12 -5.89 -23.97
N SER A 15 32.51 -4.69 -23.53
CA SER A 15 32.56 -4.35 -22.11
C SER A 15 31.14 -4.39 -21.55
N SER A 16 30.93 -5.26 -20.56
CA SER A 16 29.70 -5.32 -19.77
C SER A 16 29.56 -4.04 -18.96
N VAL A 17 28.93 -3.01 -19.53
CA VAL A 17 28.44 -1.87 -18.76
C VAL A 17 27.35 -2.44 -17.86
N SER A 18 27.67 -2.63 -16.59
CA SER A 18 26.69 -3.06 -15.61
C SER A 18 25.54 -2.05 -15.60
N ALA A 19 24.30 -2.54 -15.61
CA ALA A 19 23.09 -1.69 -15.62
C ALA A 19 23.06 -0.63 -14.49
N PHE A 20 23.84 -0.85 -13.42
CA PHE A 20 24.05 0.11 -12.33
C PHE A 20 24.63 1.46 -12.77
N ASP A 21 25.56 1.49 -13.74
CA ASP A 21 26.21 2.75 -14.16
C ASP A 21 25.26 3.65 -14.97
N ILE A 22 24.27 3.05 -15.64
CA ILE A 22 23.30 3.78 -16.46
C ILE A 22 22.28 4.51 -15.56
N CYS A 23 21.82 3.88 -14.46
CA CYS A 23 20.86 4.51 -13.55
C CYS A 23 21.44 5.75 -12.85
N ARG A 24 22.73 5.71 -12.49
CA ARG A 24 23.44 6.84 -11.88
C ARG A 24 23.61 8.01 -12.85
N ALA A 25 23.89 7.70 -14.13
CA ALA A 25 24.09 8.71 -15.16
C ALA A 25 22.76 9.38 -15.60
N LEU A 26 21.64 8.66 -15.56
CA LEU A 26 20.34 9.16 -16.04
C LEU A 26 19.47 9.82 -14.97
N ARG A 27 19.90 9.87 -13.69
CA ARG A 27 19.04 10.28 -12.56
C ARG A 27 17.67 9.60 -12.68
N CYS A 28 17.66 8.27 -12.79
CA CYS A 28 16.41 7.54 -12.75
C CYS A 28 15.70 7.95 -11.46
N ILE A 29 14.65 8.76 -11.59
CA ILE A 29 13.75 9.07 -10.50
C ILE A 29 13.09 7.74 -10.22
N GLU A 30 13.41 7.13 -9.07
CA GLU A 30 12.65 5.97 -8.61
C GLU A 30 11.18 6.38 -8.63
N PRO A 31 10.30 5.59 -9.25
CA PRO A 31 8.88 5.88 -9.21
C PRO A 31 8.49 6.06 -7.74
N PRO A 32 7.71 7.09 -7.40
CA PRO A 32 7.32 7.32 -6.01
C PRO A 32 6.67 6.05 -5.47
N ASP A 33 7.01 5.68 -4.24
CA ASP A 33 6.39 4.53 -3.58
C ASP A 33 4.86 4.67 -3.61
N SER A 34 4.16 3.57 -3.89
CA SER A 34 2.71 3.52 -3.79
C SER A 34 2.25 4.08 -2.43
N PRO A 35 1.23 4.97 -2.40
CA PRO A 35 0.67 5.46 -1.16
C PRO A 35 0.29 4.33 -0.21
N ALA A 36 0.69 4.48 1.06
CA ALA A 36 0.39 3.51 2.09
C ALA A 36 -0.02 4.21 3.39
N VAL A 37 -0.87 3.54 4.16
CA VAL A 37 -1.20 3.93 5.54
C VAL A 37 -0.94 2.77 6.49
N LEU A 38 -0.37 3.08 7.64
CA LEU A 38 -0.17 2.17 8.75
C LEU A 38 -1.16 2.53 9.86
N VAL A 39 -2.02 1.59 10.21
CA VAL A 39 -3.06 1.73 11.22
C VAL A 39 -2.74 0.78 12.38
N THR A 40 -2.34 1.33 13.53
CA THR A 40 -2.14 0.51 14.74
C THR A 40 -3.41 0.50 15.58
N LEU A 41 -3.95 -0.69 15.84
CA LEU A 41 -5.15 -0.88 16.65
C LEU A 41 -4.82 -1.42 18.04
N GLN A 42 -5.66 -1.13 19.03
CA GLN A 42 -5.72 -1.80 20.33
C GLN A 42 -6.81 -2.87 20.27
N VAL A 43 -6.41 -4.14 20.21
CA VAL A 43 -7.33 -5.27 20.09
C VAL A 43 -7.31 -6.05 21.40
N PRO A 44 -8.32 -5.88 22.28
CA PRO A 44 -8.35 -6.58 23.55
C PRO A 44 -8.61 -8.07 23.32
N ALA A 45 -7.91 -8.91 24.06
CA ALA A 45 -8.16 -10.34 24.16
C ALA A 45 -8.29 -10.73 25.64
N GLU A 46 -8.56 -12.00 25.94
CA GLU A 46 -8.96 -12.42 27.30
C GLU A 46 -7.91 -12.04 28.37
N ASN A 47 -6.63 -12.23 28.06
CA ASN A 47 -5.53 -12.03 29.01
C ASN A 47 -4.39 -11.15 28.47
N ARG A 48 -4.61 -10.44 27.37
CA ARG A 48 -3.62 -9.59 26.73
C ARG A 48 -4.25 -8.52 25.85
N LEU A 49 -3.46 -7.52 25.50
CA LEU A 49 -3.80 -6.52 24.50
C LEU A 49 -2.88 -6.73 23.31
N TYR A 50 -3.45 -6.94 22.12
CA TYR A 50 -2.69 -6.94 20.88
C TYR A 50 -2.63 -5.52 20.31
N GLU A 51 -1.48 -5.15 19.75
CA GLU A 51 -1.29 -3.89 19.05
C GLU A 51 -0.82 -4.09 17.60
N PRO A 52 -1.61 -4.76 16.73
CA PRO A 52 -1.19 -5.00 15.35
C PRO A 52 -1.13 -3.69 14.57
N THR A 53 -0.04 -3.49 13.84
CA THR A 53 0.09 -2.43 12.83
C THR A 53 -0.31 -2.96 11.48
N ILE A 54 -1.44 -2.49 10.96
CA ILE A 54 -2.03 -2.91 9.70
C ILE A 54 -1.55 -1.97 8.61
N ARG A 55 -0.85 -2.50 7.60
CA ARG A 55 -0.42 -1.73 6.43
C ARG A 55 -1.43 -1.92 5.30
N VAL A 56 -1.96 -0.80 4.80
CA VAL A 56 -2.78 -0.76 3.58
C VAL A 56 -2.00 -0.05 2.50
N ASP A 57 -1.84 -0.69 1.36
CA ASP A 57 -1.17 -0.18 0.18
C ASP A 57 -2.20 0.12 -0.92
N LEU A 58 -2.03 1.24 -1.62
CA LEU A 58 -2.86 1.65 -2.74
C LEU A 58 -2.04 1.78 -4.00
N ASP A 59 -2.45 1.07 -5.04
CA ASP A 59 -1.93 1.25 -6.38
C ASP A 59 -2.85 2.15 -7.21
N GLU A 60 -2.27 2.76 -8.24
CA GLU A 60 -3.04 3.49 -9.25
C GLU A 60 -4.02 2.54 -9.95
N SER A 61 -5.23 3.04 -10.20
CA SER A 61 -6.21 2.36 -11.05
C SER A 61 -6.67 3.29 -12.17
N ASP A 62 -6.94 2.70 -13.33
CA ASP A 62 -7.66 3.36 -14.42
C ASP A 62 -9.17 3.47 -14.14
N GLU A 63 -9.66 2.76 -13.12
CA GLU A 63 -11.06 2.71 -12.71
C GLU A 63 -11.26 3.39 -11.34
N VAL A 64 -12.39 4.08 -11.21
CA VAL A 64 -12.79 4.65 -9.92
C VAL A 64 -13.25 3.49 -9.02
N CYS A 65 -12.70 3.42 -7.81
CA CYS A 65 -13.06 2.40 -6.81
C CYS A 65 -12.74 0.96 -7.24
N ASP A 66 -11.49 0.70 -7.60
CA ASP A 66 -11.01 -0.62 -7.99
C ASP A 66 -10.42 -1.38 -6.78
N PRO A 67 -11.15 -2.35 -6.19
CA PRO A 67 -10.68 -3.06 -5.00
C PRO A 67 -9.47 -3.95 -5.28
N SER A 68 -9.20 -4.31 -6.55
CA SER A 68 -8.04 -5.13 -6.92
C SER A 68 -6.71 -4.38 -6.76
N ARG A 69 -6.77 -3.05 -6.64
CA ARG A 69 -5.62 -2.15 -6.45
C ARG A 69 -5.43 -1.72 -5.00
N VAL A 70 -5.96 -2.52 -4.08
CA VAL A 70 -5.80 -2.35 -2.64
C VAL A 70 -5.19 -3.64 -2.08
N GLN A 71 -4.12 -3.49 -1.32
CA GLN A 71 -3.43 -4.61 -0.71
C GLN A 71 -3.28 -4.37 0.79
N MET A 72 -3.26 -5.46 1.56
CA MET A 72 -2.90 -5.45 2.97
C MET A 72 -1.73 -6.36 3.23
N PHE A 73 -0.66 -5.82 3.81
CA PHE A 73 0.60 -6.57 3.99
C PHE A 73 1.11 -7.17 2.67
N GLY A 74 0.94 -6.47 1.55
CA GLY A 74 1.27 -6.96 0.20
C GLY A 74 0.41 -8.14 -0.30
N GLN A 75 -0.71 -8.44 0.35
CA GLN A 75 -1.67 -9.46 -0.06
C GLN A 75 -2.92 -8.79 -0.64
N SER A 76 -3.39 -9.31 -1.78
CA SER A 76 -4.69 -8.92 -2.34
C SER A 76 -5.84 -9.36 -1.43
N LEU A 77 -6.90 -8.56 -1.40
CA LEU A 77 -8.11 -8.84 -0.63
C LEU A 77 -9.18 -9.43 -1.55
N PRO A 78 -9.37 -10.76 -1.61
CA PRO A 78 -10.41 -11.36 -2.44
C PRO A 78 -11.80 -10.91 -1.98
N ILE A 79 -12.70 -10.68 -2.92
CA ILE A 79 -14.06 -10.20 -2.67
C ILE A 79 -15.09 -10.98 -3.49
N ASP A 80 -16.33 -10.98 -3.01
CA ASP A 80 -17.51 -11.43 -3.74
C ASP A 80 -18.11 -10.30 -4.61
N GLU A 81 -19.26 -10.59 -5.24
CA GLU A 81 -19.98 -9.66 -6.12
C GLU A 81 -20.49 -8.40 -5.37
N ASP A 82 -20.64 -8.47 -4.05
CA ASP A 82 -21.08 -7.36 -3.20
C ASP A 82 -19.90 -6.53 -2.65
N GLY A 83 -18.66 -6.88 -3.00
CA GLY A 83 -17.46 -6.21 -2.49
C GLY A 83 -17.04 -6.66 -1.09
N ARG A 84 -17.57 -7.77 -0.58
CA ARG A 84 -17.23 -8.33 0.73
C ARG A 84 -16.24 -9.46 0.62
N GLY A 85 -15.39 -9.62 1.62
CA GLY A 85 -14.50 -10.76 1.69
C GLY A 85 -14.06 -11.04 3.12
N SER A 86 -13.40 -12.17 3.27
CA SER A 86 -12.84 -12.61 4.54
C SER A 86 -11.67 -13.55 4.31
N GLY A 87 -10.79 -13.62 5.30
CA GLY A 87 -9.64 -14.50 5.23
C GLY A 87 -8.60 -14.21 6.30
N THR A 88 -7.52 -14.97 6.23
CA THR A 88 -6.36 -14.82 7.11
C THR A 88 -5.24 -14.10 6.37
N LEU A 89 -4.78 -13.00 6.95
CA LEU A 89 -3.66 -12.19 6.48
C LEU A 89 -2.44 -12.46 7.35
N PHE A 90 -1.30 -12.68 6.70
CA PHE A 90 -0.02 -12.84 7.39
C PHE A 90 0.71 -11.50 7.47
N ALA A 91 0.63 -10.83 8.63
CA ALA A 91 1.25 -9.54 8.85
C ALA A 91 2.78 -9.66 9.04
N MET A 92 3.22 -10.74 9.68
CA MET A 92 4.62 -11.12 9.89
C MET A 92 4.71 -12.66 9.95
N PRO A 93 5.92 -13.27 9.88
CA PRO A 93 6.08 -14.73 9.92
C PRO A 93 5.37 -15.44 11.10
N ASN A 94 5.17 -14.72 12.22
CA ASN A 94 4.53 -15.24 13.43
C ASN A 94 3.31 -14.40 13.86
N LEU A 95 2.67 -13.67 12.95
CA LEU A 95 1.45 -12.91 13.25
C LEU A 95 0.43 -13.12 12.14
N SER A 96 -0.64 -13.81 12.47
CA SER A 96 -1.78 -14.08 11.59
C SER A 96 -3.02 -13.34 12.10
N ILE A 97 -3.72 -12.70 11.18
CA ILE A 97 -4.93 -11.91 11.48
C ILE A 97 -6.05 -12.46 10.61
N THR A 98 -7.09 -13.01 11.22
CA THR A 98 -8.31 -13.40 10.52
C THR A 98 -9.30 -12.25 10.59
N ALA A 99 -9.76 -11.79 9.43
CA ALA A 99 -10.55 -10.58 9.32
C ALA A 99 -11.62 -10.70 8.23
N ASN A 100 -12.57 -9.79 8.30
CA ASN A 100 -13.54 -9.51 7.25
C ASN A 100 -13.28 -8.11 6.70
N TRP A 101 -13.57 -7.92 5.42
CA TRP A 101 -13.49 -6.63 4.76
C TRP A 101 -14.67 -6.39 3.83
N GLU A 102 -15.01 -5.13 3.65
CA GLU A 102 -16.05 -4.68 2.73
C GLU A 102 -15.59 -3.41 2.01
N PHE A 103 -15.64 -3.47 0.69
CA PHE A 103 -15.39 -2.35 -0.20
C PHE A 103 -16.71 -1.71 -0.64
N SER A 104 -16.77 -0.39 -0.63
CA SER A 104 -17.93 0.36 -1.11
C SER A 104 -17.50 1.65 -1.78
N CYS A 105 -18.18 2.02 -2.86
CA CYS A 105 -17.90 3.25 -3.59
C CYS A 105 -19.01 4.26 -3.36
N ALA A 106 -18.66 5.49 -2.99
CA ALA A 106 -19.64 6.54 -2.80
C ALA A 106 -19.16 7.87 -3.39
N THR A 107 -20.08 8.60 -3.99
CA THR A 107 -19.87 9.96 -4.47
C THR A 107 -20.68 10.93 -3.61
N PRO A 108 -20.06 11.61 -2.63
CA PRO A 108 -20.75 12.62 -1.85
C PRO A 108 -21.20 13.78 -2.74
N LYS A 109 -22.31 14.44 -2.37
CA LYS A 109 -22.78 15.63 -3.06
C LYS A 109 -21.71 16.73 -3.00
N ASN A 110 -21.17 17.13 -4.15
CA ASN A 110 -20.09 18.12 -4.31
C ASN A 110 -18.67 17.64 -3.91
N ALA A 111 -18.40 16.33 -3.88
CA ALA A 111 -17.05 15.80 -3.70
C ALA A 111 -16.68 14.80 -4.79
N SER A 112 -15.39 14.48 -4.91
CA SER A 112 -14.93 13.39 -5.77
C SER A 112 -15.42 12.05 -5.21
N THR A 113 -15.65 11.08 -6.09
CA THR A 113 -15.92 9.70 -5.69
C THR A 113 -14.76 9.15 -4.88
N GLU A 114 -15.09 8.51 -3.76
CA GLU A 114 -14.12 7.88 -2.87
C GLU A 114 -14.47 6.41 -2.67
N HIS A 115 -13.42 5.61 -2.62
CA HIS A 115 -13.50 4.21 -2.26
C HIS A 115 -13.39 4.11 -0.74
N ARG A 116 -14.23 3.30 -0.12
CA ARG A 116 -14.24 3.02 1.31
C ARG A 116 -13.92 1.54 1.52
N LEU A 117 -12.92 1.28 2.36
CA LEU A 117 -12.63 -0.04 2.92
C LEU A 117 -13.04 -0.05 4.38
N HIS A 118 -13.93 -0.98 4.75
CA HIS A 118 -14.17 -1.37 6.13
C HIS A 118 -13.40 -2.66 6.41
N PHE A 119 -12.56 -2.67 7.44
CA PHE A 119 -11.77 -3.85 7.82
C PHE A 119 -12.00 -4.16 9.30
N ALA A 120 -12.31 -5.40 9.62
CA ALA A 120 -12.62 -5.85 10.98
C ALA A 120 -11.92 -7.17 11.31
N ILE A 121 -11.15 -7.16 12.39
CA ILE A 121 -10.45 -8.33 12.93
C ILE A 121 -11.44 -9.17 13.75
N SER A 122 -11.40 -10.48 13.52
CA SER A 122 -12.18 -11.49 14.25
C SER A 122 -11.30 -12.42 15.08
N SER A 123 -10.04 -12.63 14.67
CA SER A 123 -9.08 -13.42 15.43
C SER A 123 -7.64 -13.00 15.15
N ILE A 124 -6.77 -13.15 16.15
CA ILE A 124 -5.32 -12.99 16.05
C ILE A 124 -4.66 -14.29 16.54
N ASP A 125 -3.81 -14.90 15.71
CA ASP A 125 -3.12 -16.16 15.99
C ASP A 125 -4.05 -17.29 16.46
N GLY A 126 -5.28 -17.32 15.90
CA GLY A 126 -6.31 -18.31 16.24
C GLY A 126 -7.07 -18.04 17.53
N GLU A 127 -6.70 -17.00 18.30
CA GLU A 127 -7.48 -16.52 19.44
C GLU A 127 -8.59 -15.59 18.92
N GLU A 128 -9.85 -15.89 19.24
CA GLU A 128 -10.97 -15.01 18.91
C GLU A 128 -10.88 -13.70 19.72
N VAL A 129 -11.20 -12.60 19.07
CA VAL A 129 -11.19 -11.26 19.68
C VAL A 129 -12.52 -10.55 19.40
N PRO A 130 -12.93 -9.58 20.26
CA PRO A 130 -14.05 -8.71 19.93
C PRO A 130 -13.80 -8.01 18.59
N GLU A 131 -14.87 -7.85 17.81
CA GLU A 131 -14.80 -7.22 16.49
C GLU A 131 -14.16 -5.83 16.60
N THR A 132 -12.93 -5.72 16.10
CA THR A 132 -12.11 -4.52 16.22
C THR A 132 -11.52 -4.20 14.86
N GLY A 133 -11.69 -2.97 14.41
CA GLY A 133 -11.42 -2.63 13.02
C GLY A 133 -11.22 -1.16 12.77
N PHE A 134 -11.15 -0.81 11.49
CA PHE A 134 -11.12 0.57 11.04
C PHE A 134 -11.84 0.72 9.70
N VAL A 135 -12.19 1.97 9.40
CA VAL A 135 -12.68 2.38 8.10
C VAL A 135 -11.67 3.33 7.50
N THR A 136 -11.27 3.11 6.25
CA THR A 136 -10.46 4.06 5.50
C THR A 136 -11.12 4.46 4.20
N ARG A 137 -10.93 5.71 3.80
CA ARG A 137 -11.38 6.26 2.52
C ARG A 137 -10.19 6.71 1.70
N PHE A 138 -10.28 6.52 0.39
CA PHE A 138 -9.17 6.82 -0.52
C PHE A 138 -9.64 7.02 -1.97
N ARG A 139 -8.72 7.49 -2.80
CA ARG A 139 -8.86 7.66 -4.26
C ARG A 139 -7.72 6.94 -4.94
N GLN A 140 -8.03 6.24 -6.04
CA GLN A 140 -7.07 5.47 -6.85
C GLN A 140 -6.83 6.09 -8.23
N ILE A 141 -7.52 7.20 -8.54
CA ILE A 141 -7.29 8.05 -9.72
C ILE A 141 -6.68 9.37 -9.25
N TRP A 142 -5.68 9.85 -9.99
CA TRP A 142 -4.87 11.01 -9.63
C TRP A 142 -5.68 12.19 -9.04
N PRO A 143 -5.36 12.66 -7.82
CA PRO A 143 -4.27 12.18 -6.97
C PRO A 143 -4.64 10.87 -6.23
N ILE A 144 -3.71 9.91 -6.19
CA ILE A 144 -3.84 8.65 -5.44
C ILE A 144 -3.56 8.96 -3.97
N VAL A 145 -4.58 8.84 -3.11
CA VAL A 145 -4.53 9.39 -1.74
C VAL A 145 -5.43 8.63 -0.77
N PHE A 146 -5.01 8.55 0.50
CA PHE A 146 -5.95 8.29 1.59
C PHE A 146 -6.55 9.60 2.10
N THR A 147 -7.87 9.67 2.18
CA THR A 147 -8.60 10.85 2.62
C THR A 147 -8.97 10.78 4.09
N SER A 148 -9.24 9.59 4.64
CA SER A 148 -9.41 9.40 6.08
C SER A 148 -9.12 7.99 6.56
N VAL A 149 -8.83 7.88 7.86
CA VAL A 149 -8.86 6.63 8.64
C VAL A 149 -9.63 6.92 9.92
N GLU A 150 -10.62 6.08 10.21
CA GLU A 150 -11.53 6.21 11.35
C GLU A 150 -11.57 4.88 12.11
N SER A 151 -11.28 4.93 13.42
CA SER A 151 -11.49 3.81 14.33
C SER A 151 -11.56 4.33 15.77
N SER A 152 -12.39 3.69 16.60
CA SER A 152 -12.42 3.92 18.04
C SER A 152 -11.32 3.16 18.79
N ALA A 153 -10.60 2.27 18.11
CA ALA A 153 -9.58 1.39 18.67
C ALA A 153 -8.17 1.78 18.23
N LEU A 154 -7.94 3.02 17.76
CA LEU A 154 -6.60 3.46 17.39
C LEU A 154 -5.69 3.50 18.62
N ALA A 155 -4.53 2.81 18.54
CA ALA A 155 -3.48 2.90 19.55
C ALA A 155 -2.69 4.21 19.45
N LYS A 156 -2.58 4.75 18.23
CA LYS A 156 -1.90 5.99 17.87
C LYS A 156 -2.49 6.54 16.57
N ASP A 157 -2.13 7.77 16.24
CA ASP A 157 -2.51 8.39 14.96
C ASP A 157 -2.00 7.54 13.78
N PRO A 158 -2.81 7.38 12.71
CA PRO A 158 -2.39 6.68 11.51
C PRO A 158 -1.15 7.32 10.88
N GLU A 159 -0.19 6.49 10.48
CA GLU A 159 1.04 6.94 9.82
C GLU A 159 0.90 6.75 8.32
N TYR A 160 1.29 7.74 7.53
CA TYR A 160 1.15 7.69 6.09
C TYR A 160 2.51 7.75 5.39
N SER A 161 2.67 6.98 4.31
CA SER A 161 3.92 6.97 3.53
C SER A 161 4.15 8.33 2.86
N ARG A 162 5.45 8.65 2.65
CA ARG A 162 5.88 9.87 1.97
C ARG A 162 5.23 9.96 0.58
N GLY A 163 4.77 11.16 0.22
CA GLY A 163 4.12 11.42 -1.06
C GLY A 163 2.60 11.24 -1.05
N THR A 164 2.04 10.66 0.02
CA THR A 164 0.59 10.59 0.17
C THR A 164 0.04 11.94 0.62
N LEU A 165 -0.88 12.52 -0.17
CA LEU A 165 -1.60 13.73 0.23
C LEU A 165 -2.74 13.33 1.17
N HIS A 166 -2.81 13.94 2.35
CA HIS A 166 -3.95 13.78 3.25
C HIS A 166 -4.68 15.11 3.39
N TYR A 167 -6.01 15.04 3.35
CA TYR A 167 -6.85 16.15 3.71
C TYR A 167 -7.15 16.06 5.20
N GLY A 168 -6.52 16.92 6.00
CA GLY A 168 -6.91 17.08 7.40
C GLY A 168 -8.34 17.61 7.52
N PRO A 169 -9.02 17.38 8.66
CA PRO A 169 -10.42 17.75 8.88
C PRO A 169 -10.72 19.27 8.81
N GLU A 170 -9.75 20.13 8.50
CA GLU A 170 -9.92 21.58 8.36
C GLU A 170 -9.47 22.16 6.99
N GLY A 171 -9.42 21.36 5.92
CA GLY A 171 -9.22 21.91 4.56
C GLY A 171 -7.90 22.67 4.35
N ARG A 172 -6.91 22.52 5.24
CA ARG A 172 -5.54 22.97 5.02
C ARG A 172 -4.71 21.80 4.50
N ARG A 173 -4.08 21.98 3.34
CA ARG A 173 -2.95 21.18 2.88
C ARG A 173 -1.89 21.18 4.00
N GLN A 174 -1.61 20.02 4.58
CA GLN A 174 -0.44 19.83 5.41
C GLN A 174 0.51 18.92 4.64
N THR A 175 1.49 19.53 3.98
CA THR A 175 2.61 18.78 3.38
C THR A 175 3.54 18.40 4.52
N THR A 176 3.46 17.16 5.01
CA THR A 176 4.43 16.69 6.00
C THR A 176 5.73 16.35 5.29
N LEU A 177 6.64 17.32 5.21
CA LEU A 177 8.06 17.07 4.98
C LEU A 177 8.67 16.57 6.29
N SER A 178 8.55 15.27 6.58
CA SER A 178 9.28 14.65 7.69
C SER A 178 10.68 14.27 7.22
N ASN A 179 11.67 14.88 7.87
CA ASN A 179 13.10 14.71 7.65
C ASN A 179 13.56 13.25 7.72
N GLU A 180 14.73 13.05 7.12
CA GLU A 180 15.53 11.83 6.98
C GLU A 180 15.62 10.94 8.22
N LEU A 181 15.54 9.63 7.99
CA LEU A 181 16.31 8.60 8.69
C LEU A 181 16.88 7.67 7.61
#